data_AF-A0A087TLF2-F1
#
_entry.id   AF-A0A087TLF2-F1
#
_cell.length_a   1.000
_cell.length_b   1.000
_cell.length_c   1.000
_cell.angle_alpha   90.00
_cell.angle_beta   90.00
_cell.angle_gamma   90.00
#
_symmetry.space_group_name_H-M   'P 1'
#
loop_
_entity.id
_entity.type
_entity.pdbx_description
1 polymer ?
#
loop_
_entity_poly.entity_id
_entity_poly.type
_entity_poly.pdbx_seq_one_letter_code
_entity_poly.pdbx_strand_id
1 'polypeptide(L)'
;MMQALWKKAVIFLVIIIAILQVIHMTLLSRLEARKNQRHQREVTVRGWDTSVRDYQETEIQRDRANMMKSIHQSSVLDSSGEFHIINYLITGELIKNNYHLKQDLTLATQTTINGLHNLDLLASAWQGVISVAVFSLTEDVPLAVETILHLRRCYQNIRYNTSFHLVYPLNGPTNNALPSSFPNVNSCDFLANNLQKLNVGKNYALGVAYPNNLLRNVARRSALTEFVFIIDIDMVPSENLHNDFLQFAKEKKLFSETNKDDKTVYVVPAFEVKEDATIPRTKSSLLQQVEAMEARPFYFELCWKCQRHTDYEAWQREPPTRKLDVLFEVLWRDPWE
;
A
#
# COMPACT_ATOMS: atom_id res chain seq x y z
N MET A 1 -10.23 -62.76 -45.49
CA MET A 1 -10.11 -62.30 -44.08
C MET A 1 -9.41 -60.94 -43.97
N MET A 2 -8.32 -60.70 -44.70
CA MET A 2 -7.51 -59.47 -44.64
C MET A 2 -8.22 -58.17 -45.11
N GLN A 3 -9.06 -58.24 -46.15
CA GLN A 3 -9.83 -57.07 -46.63
C GLN A 3 -10.91 -56.58 -45.64
N ALA A 4 -11.51 -57.48 -44.85
CA ALA A 4 -12.50 -57.11 -43.85
C ALA A 4 -11.86 -56.42 -42.63
N LEU A 5 -10.64 -56.84 -42.26
CA LEU A 5 -9.83 -56.19 -41.22
C LEU A 5 -9.37 -54.80 -41.66
N TRP A 6 -8.96 -54.62 -42.91
CA TRP A 6 -8.60 -53.31 -43.47
C TRP A 6 -9.77 -52.34 -43.50
N LYS A 7 -10.96 -52.79 -43.91
CA LYS A 7 -12.18 -51.95 -43.86
C LYS A 7 -12.52 -51.53 -42.43
N LYS A 8 -12.41 -52.44 -41.45
CA LYS A 8 -12.63 -52.12 -40.03
C LYS A 8 -11.59 -51.15 -39.49
N ALA A 9 -10.31 -51.30 -39.88
CA ALA A 9 -9.24 -50.40 -39.49
C ALA A 9 -9.43 -48.99 -40.05
N VAL A 10 -9.82 -48.87 -41.33
CA VAL A 10 -10.13 -47.57 -41.97
C VAL A 10 -11.32 -46.90 -41.30
N ILE A 11 -12.40 -47.64 -41.01
CA ILE A 11 -13.58 -47.09 -40.30
C ILE A 11 -13.18 -46.61 -38.90
N PHE A 12 -12.38 -47.39 -38.17
CA PHE A 12 -11.90 -47.01 -36.85
C PHE A 12 -11.04 -45.73 -36.89
N LEU A 13 -10.17 -45.60 -37.89
CA LEU A 13 -9.31 -44.42 -38.08
C LEU A 13 -10.13 -43.17 -38.42
N VAL A 14 -11.17 -43.30 -39.25
CA VAL A 14 -12.11 -42.21 -39.55
C VAL A 14 -12.87 -41.78 -38.30
N ILE A 15 -13.32 -42.72 -37.46
CA ILE A 15 -13.99 -42.42 -36.19
C ILE A 15 -13.04 -41.67 -35.24
N ILE A 16 -11.78 -42.11 -35.12
CA ILE A 16 -10.77 -41.44 -34.29
C ILE A 16 -10.54 -40.01 -34.78
N ILE A 17 -10.39 -39.80 -36.10
CA ILE A 17 -10.19 -38.46 -36.67
C ILE A 17 -11.40 -37.57 -36.38
N ALA A 18 -12.62 -38.09 -36.52
CA ALA A 18 -13.83 -37.33 -36.21
C ALA A 18 -13.90 -36.93 -34.72
N ILE A 19 -13.55 -37.84 -33.81
CA ILE A 19 -13.50 -37.54 -32.36
C ILE A 19 -12.43 -36.48 -32.06
N LEU A 20 -11.23 -36.61 -32.65
CA LEU A 20 -10.15 -35.64 -32.47
C LEU A 20 -10.53 -34.26 -33.00
N GLN A 21 -11.23 -34.18 -34.14
CA GLN A 21 -11.74 -32.93 -34.68
C GLN A 21 -12.77 -32.27 -33.77
N VAL A 22 -13.68 -33.04 -33.17
CA VAL A 22 -14.66 -32.52 -32.21
C VAL A 22 -13.96 -32.00 -30.94
N ILE A 23 -12.96 -32.72 -30.44
CA ILE A 23 -12.15 -32.28 -29.28
C ILE A 23 -11.40 -30.98 -29.61
N HIS A 24 -10.76 -30.91 -30.78
CA HIS A 24 -10.02 -29.73 -31.21
C HIS A 24 -10.94 -28.50 -31.33
N MET A 25 -12.12 -28.66 -31.95
CA MET A 25 -13.11 -27.58 -32.08
C MET A 25 -13.68 -27.14 -30.74
N THR A 26 -13.94 -28.06 -29.80
CA THR A 26 -14.40 -27.70 -28.46
C THR A 26 -13.30 -27.01 -27.64
N LEU A 27 -12.03 -27.38 -27.82
CA LEU A 27 -10.91 -26.76 -27.12
C LEU A 27 -10.63 -25.34 -27.65
N LEU A 28 -10.70 -25.14 -28.97
CA LEU A 28 -10.65 -23.81 -29.62
C LEU A 28 -11.80 -22.91 -29.16
N SER A 29 -13.03 -23.42 -29.17
CA SER A 29 -14.20 -22.67 -28.70
C SER A 29 -14.07 -22.25 -27.22
N ARG A 30 -13.55 -23.14 -26.36
CA ARG A 30 -13.27 -22.80 -24.95
C ARG A 30 -12.14 -21.80 -24.78
N LEU A 31 -11.11 -21.85 -25.62
CA LEU A 31 -10.02 -20.89 -25.64
C LEU A 31 -10.50 -19.50 -26.08
N GLU A 32 -11.32 -19.43 -27.12
CA GLU A 32 -11.95 -18.18 -27.58
C GLU A 32 -12.91 -17.61 -26.55
N ALA A 33 -13.73 -18.44 -25.90
CA ALA A 33 -14.59 -18.01 -24.80
C ALA A 33 -13.79 -17.43 -23.62
N ARG A 34 -12.64 -18.04 -23.27
CA ARG A 34 -11.73 -17.52 -22.23
C ARG A 34 -11.04 -16.23 -22.67
N LYS A 35 -10.65 -16.11 -23.95
CA LYS A 35 -10.05 -14.89 -24.51
C LYS A 35 -11.07 -13.75 -24.51
N ASN A 36 -12.32 -14.01 -24.89
CA ASN A 36 -13.41 -13.03 -24.85
C ASN A 36 -13.78 -12.64 -23.43
N GLN A 37 -13.76 -13.58 -22.46
CA GLN A 37 -13.93 -13.25 -21.04
C GLN A 37 -12.77 -12.42 -20.48
N ARG A 38 -11.52 -12.68 -20.91
CA ARG A 38 -10.36 -11.85 -20.54
C ARG A 38 -10.42 -10.47 -21.16
N HIS A 39 -10.81 -10.35 -22.43
CA HIS A 39 -11.01 -9.06 -23.07
C HIS A 39 -12.21 -8.31 -22.49
N GLN A 40 -13.32 -8.99 -22.17
CA GLN A 40 -14.40 -8.38 -21.42
C GLN A 40 -13.93 -7.94 -20.04
N ARG A 41 -13.14 -8.73 -19.30
CA ARG A 41 -12.55 -8.29 -18.02
C ARG A 41 -11.56 -7.13 -18.19
N GLU A 42 -10.71 -7.10 -19.21
CA GLU A 42 -9.82 -5.97 -19.50
C GLU A 42 -10.60 -4.71 -19.90
N VAL A 43 -11.69 -4.86 -20.66
CA VAL A 43 -12.61 -3.77 -21.03
C VAL A 43 -13.47 -3.36 -19.85
N THR A 44 -13.83 -4.27 -18.93
CA THR A 44 -14.55 -3.94 -17.69
C THR A 44 -13.61 -3.24 -16.72
N VAL A 45 -12.34 -3.64 -16.62
CA VAL A 45 -11.31 -2.98 -15.79
C VAL A 45 -10.92 -1.61 -16.35
N ARG A 46 -10.85 -1.44 -17.68
CA ARG A 46 -10.67 -0.12 -18.32
C ARG A 46 -11.96 0.70 -18.42
N GLY A 47 -13.11 0.08 -18.21
CA GLY A 47 -14.45 0.64 -18.34
C GLY A 47 -15.21 0.62 -17.01
N TRP A 48 -14.51 0.79 -15.88
CA TRP A 48 -15.15 1.33 -14.69
C TRP A 48 -15.62 2.73 -15.07
N ASP A 49 -16.91 2.80 -15.36
CA ASP A 49 -17.72 4.00 -15.45
C ASP A 49 -17.24 5.02 -14.40
N THR A 50 -16.69 6.14 -14.88
CA THR A 50 -16.24 7.29 -14.10
C THR A 50 -17.42 8.08 -13.52
N SER A 51 -18.46 7.40 -13.03
CA SER A 51 -19.38 8.00 -12.07
C SER A 51 -18.69 7.97 -10.70
N VAL A 52 -17.71 8.87 -10.55
CA VAL A 52 -17.07 9.18 -9.27
C VAL A 52 -18.17 9.41 -8.25
N ARG A 53 -18.45 8.42 -7.40
CA ARG A 53 -19.43 8.57 -6.33
C ARG A 53 -18.86 9.57 -5.34
N ASP A 54 -19.44 10.75 -5.35
CA ASP A 54 -19.09 11.81 -4.41
C ASP A 54 -19.23 11.29 -2.97
N TYR A 55 -18.30 11.68 -2.09
CA TYR A 55 -18.38 11.31 -0.68
C TYR A 55 -19.40 12.22 -0.01
N GLN A 56 -20.65 11.77 -0.04
CA GLN A 56 -21.79 12.58 0.37
C GLN A 56 -21.69 12.98 1.84
N GLU A 57 -22.19 14.18 2.16
CA GLU A 57 -22.19 14.70 3.54
C GLU A 57 -22.87 13.73 4.52
N THR A 58 -23.94 13.04 4.10
CA THR A 58 -24.61 12.03 4.94
C THR A 58 -23.74 10.82 5.26
N GLU A 59 -22.85 10.42 4.33
CA GLU A 59 -21.87 9.35 4.54
C GLU A 59 -20.75 9.83 5.48
N ILE A 60 -20.25 11.05 5.29
CA ILE A 60 -19.26 11.68 6.16
C ILE A 60 -19.78 11.77 7.60
N GLN A 61 -21.00 12.25 7.81
CA GLN A 61 -21.63 12.33 9.13
C GLN A 61 -21.77 10.95 9.80
N ARG A 62 -22.12 9.93 9.03
CA ARG A 62 -22.21 8.55 9.53
C ARG A 62 -20.84 8.02 9.93
N ASP A 63 -19.83 8.19 9.08
CA ASP A 63 -18.48 7.72 9.34
C ASP A 63 -17.86 8.44 10.54
N ARG A 64 -18.05 9.75 10.66
CA ARG A 64 -17.71 10.53 11.86
C ARG A 64 -18.31 9.93 13.12
N ALA A 65 -19.63 9.71 13.12
CA ALA A 65 -20.33 9.16 14.28
C ALA A 65 -19.81 7.76 14.66
N ASN A 66 -19.54 6.92 13.66
CA ASN A 66 -18.98 5.59 13.86
C ASN A 66 -17.55 5.64 14.43
N MET A 67 -16.69 6.49 13.87
CA MET A 67 -15.31 6.69 14.33
C MET A 67 -15.31 7.17 15.79
N MET A 68 -16.08 8.21 16.10
CA MET A 68 -16.21 8.71 17.48
C MET A 68 -16.76 7.65 18.43
N LYS A 69 -17.76 6.88 18.02
CA LYS A 69 -18.29 5.77 18.83
C LYS A 69 -17.21 4.72 19.12
N SER A 70 -16.44 4.30 18.11
CA SER A 70 -15.33 3.36 18.28
C SER A 70 -14.27 3.88 19.24
N ILE A 71 -13.98 5.19 19.20
CA ILE A 71 -13.04 5.83 20.12
C ILE A 71 -13.55 5.78 21.57
N HIS A 72 -14.79 6.20 21.82
CA HIS A 72 -15.36 6.20 23.17
C HIS A 72 -15.53 4.79 23.77
N GLN A 73 -15.73 3.78 22.91
CA GLN A 73 -15.96 2.40 23.34
C GLN A 73 -14.66 1.57 23.42
N SER A 74 -13.55 2.04 22.85
CA SER A 74 -12.30 1.28 22.85
C SER A 74 -11.65 1.27 24.23
N SER A 75 -11.29 0.08 24.68
CA SER A 75 -10.49 -0.17 25.89
C SER A 75 -9.15 -0.85 25.57
N VAL A 76 -8.80 -0.98 24.29
CA VAL A 76 -7.58 -1.67 23.86
C VAL A 76 -6.38 -0.78 24.13
N LEU A 77 -5.44 -1.32 24.91
CA LEU A 77 -4.16 -0.68 25.20
C LEU A 77 -3.02 -1.43 24.52
N ASP A 78 -1.90 -0.73 24.35
CA ASP A 78 -0.64 -1.37 24.01
C ASP A 78 -0.11 -2.23 25.18
N SER A 79 0.97 -2.97 24.94
CA SER A 79 1.54 -3.88 25.95
C SER A 79 2.08 -3.19 27.21
N SER A 80 2.46 -1.90 27.12
CA SER A 80 2.88 -1.11 28.28
C SER A 80 1.70 -0.55 29.08
N GLY A 81 0.51 -0.47 28.47
CA GLY A 81 -0.66 0.19 29.05
C GLY A 81 -0.63 1.72 28.94
N GLU A 82 0.32 2.30 28.20
CA GLU A 82 0.51 3.74 28.07
C GLU A 82 -0.31 4.36 26.92
N PHE A 83 -0.69 3.57 25.92
CA PHE A 83 -1.36 4.05 24.71
C PHE A 83 -2.65 3.28 24.40
N HIS A 84 -3.71 4.02 24.08
CA HIS A 84 -4.88 3.46 23.43
C HIS A 84 -4.57 3.12 21.97
N ILE A 85 -5.10 1.99 21.50
CA ILE A 85 -5.01 1.55 20.11
C ILE A 85 -6.41 1.34 19.57
N ILE A 86 -6.72 1.97 18.44
CA ILE A 86 -7.95 1.74 17.69
C ILE A 86 -7.55 1.25 16.30
N ASN A 87 -7.63 -0.06 16.12
CA ASN A 87 -7.45 -0.67 14.82
C ASN A 87 -8.70 -0.44 13.96
N TYR A 88 -8.50 -0.11 12.68
CA TYR A 88 -9.58 0.10 11.72
C TYR A 88 -10.59 1.14 12.21
N LEU A 89 -10.09 2.28 12.70
CA LEU A 89 -10.93 3.44 13.02
C LEU A 89 -11.85 3.75 11.83
N ILE A 90 -11.28 3.68 10.62
CA ILE A 90 -12.04 3.56 9.39
C ILE A 90 -11.26 2.70 8.38
N THR A 91 -11.97 1.82 7.67
CA THR A 91 -11.39 0.91 6.66
C THR A 91 -11.62 1.45 5.25
N GLY A 92 -10.63 1.25 4.37
CA GLY A 92 -10.78 1.49 2.93
C GLY A 92 -11.97 0.73 2.34
N GLU A 93 -12.74 1.37 1.46
CA GLU A 93 -13.99 0.78 0.96
C GLU A 93 -13.79 -0.46 0.08
N LEU A 94 -12.69 -0.52 -0.70
CA LEU A 94 -12.39 -1.70 -1.52
C LEU A 94 -11.92 -2.90 -0.68
N ILE A 95 -11.34 -2.63 0.49
CA ILE A 95 -10.82 -3.66 1.39
C ILE A 95 -11.96 -4.50 1.98
N LYS A 96 -13.10 -3.87 2.33
CA LYS A 96 -14.23 -4.53 3.00
C LYS A 96 -14.81 -5.71 2.22
N ASN A 97 -14.65 -5.73 0.90
CA ASN A 97 -15.32 -6.68 0.00
C ASN A 97 -14.34 -7.54 -0.84
N ASN A 98 -13.03 -7.44 -0.60
CA ASN A 98 -12.03 -8.09 -1.46
C ASN A 98 -11.56 -9.44 -0.90
N TYR A 99 -12.11 -10.53 -1.44
CA TYR A 99 -11.71 -11.91 -1.09
C TYR A 99 -10.29 -12.28 -1.56
N HIS A 100 -9.72 -11.54 -2.52
CA HIS A 100 -8.36 -11.80 -3.04
C HIS A 100 -7.26 -11.02 -2.31
N LEU A 101 -7.63 -10.21 -1.31
CA LEU A 101 -6.71 -9.32 -0.59
C LEU A 101 -5.51 -10.05 0.03
N LYS A 102 -5.65 -11.34 0.38
CA LYS A 102 -4.53 -12.10 0.94
C LYS A 102 -3.33 -12.13 -0.03
N GLN A 103 -3.55 -12.31 -1.33
CA GLN A 103 -2.49 -12.40 -2.35
C GLN A 103 -2.12 -11.03 -2.91
N ASP A 104 -1.76 -10.11 -2.02
CA ASP A 104 -1.48 -8.71 -2.34
C ASP A 104 -0.33 -8.18 -1.47
N LEU A 105 -0.02 -6.88 -1.61
CA LEU A 105 0.99 -6.13 -0.88
C LEU A 105 0.37 -4.85 -0.29
N THR A 106 0.36 -4.73 1.04
CA THR A 106 -0.06 -3.50 1.74
C THR A 106 1.14 -2.60 1.98
N LEU A 107 1.02 -1.32 1.65
CA LEU A 107 1.93 -0.30 2.17
C LEU A 107 1.53 0.04 3.61
N ALA A 108 2.44 -0.14 4.55
CA ALA A 108 2.24 0.22 5.95
C ALA A 108 3.07 1.44 6.30
N THR A 109 2.44 2.47 6.85
CA THR A 109 3.11 3.70 7.26
C THR A 109 2.51 4.25 8.55
N GLN A 110 3.15 5.27 9.09
CA GLN A 110 2.77 5.89 10.35
C GLN A 110 3.09 7.38 10.35
N THR A 111 2.28 8.17 11.04
CA THR A 111 2.39 9.63 11.04
C THR A 111 1.72 10.24 12.26
N THR A 112 2.02 11.51 12.55
CA THR A 112 1.12 12.39 13.30
C THR A 112 0.03 12.97 12.39
N ILE A 113 -0.95 13.69 12.96
CA ILE A 113 -1.93 14.45 12.17
C ILE A 113 -1.23 15.36 11.15
N ASN A 114 -0.14 16.03 11.54
CA ASN A 114 0.57 16.94 10.65
C ASN A 114 1.10 16.24 9.41
N GLY A 115 1.70 15.04 9.52
CA GLY A 115 2.26 14.35 8.36
C GLY A 115 1.22 13.75 7.40
N LEU A 116 -0.09 13.83 7.72
CA LEU A 116 -1.15 13.37 6.82
C LEU A 116 -1.21 14.15 5.49
N HIS A 117 -0.60 15.33 5.41
CA HIS A 117 -0.49 16.08 4.15
C HIS A 117 0.35 15.39 3.07
N ASN A 118 1.18 14.40 3.42
CA ASN A 118 1.97 13.64 2.46
C ASN A 118 1.21 12.42 1.88
N LEU A 119 0.05 12.08 2.45
CA LEU A 119 -0.64 10.83 2.14
C LEU A 119 -1.25 10.82 0.74
N ASP A 120 -1.62 11.97 0.19
CA ASP A 120 -2.16 12.09 -1.17
C ASP A 120 -1.10 11.70 -2.22
N LEU A 121 0.11 12.24 -2.08
CA LEU A 121 1.25 11.95 -2.95
C LEU A 121 1.64 10.48 -2.84
N LEU A 122 1.77 9.98 -1.60
CA LEU A 122 2.08 8.59 -1.31
C LEU A 122 1.05 7.63 -1.91
N ALA A 123 -0.24 7.87 -1.66
CA ALA A 123 -1.32 7.03 -2.14
C ALA A 123 -1.46 7.09 -3.67
N SER A 124 -1.12 8.22 -4.29
CA SER A 124 -1.17 8.37 -5.75
C SER A 124 -0.05 7.60 -6.44
N ALA A 125 1.14 7.57 -5.84
CA ALA A 125 2.26 6.77 -6.34
C ALA A 125 2.07 5.27 -6.09
N TRP A 126 1.50 4.90 -4.94
CA TRP A 126 1.35 3.50 -4.53
C TRP A 126 0.25 2.76 -5.28
N GLN A 127 -0.94 3.37 -5.41
CA GLN A 127 -2.14 2.80 -6.06
C GLN A 127 -2.66 1.45 -5.51
N GLY A 128 -2.01 0.87 -4.50
CA GLY A 128 -2.43 -0.34 -3.79
C GLY A 128 -3.07 -0.04 -2.43
N VAL A 129 -3.21 -1.09 -1.61
CA VAL A 129 -3.78 -1.04 -0.25
C VAL A 129 -2.81 -0.35 0.70
N ILE A 130 -3.32 0.50 1.59
CA ILE A 130 -2.52 1.26 2.56
C ILE A 130 -3.08 1.07 3.98
N SER A 131 -2.19 0.83 4.95
CA SER A 131 -2.48 0.87 6.38
C SER A 131 -1.69 2.01 7.02
N VAL A 132 -2.40 2.98 7.61
CA VAL A 132 -1.80 4.17 8.23
C VAL A 132 -2.11 4.19 9.71
N ALA A 133 -1.07 4.14 10.56
CA ALA A 133 -1.21 4.42 11.99
C ALA A 133 -1.00 5.91 12.28
N VAL A 134 -2.05 6.58 12.74
CA VAL A 134 -2.02 8.01 13.10
C VAL A 134 -1.85 8.15 14.59
N PHE A 135 -0.81 8.88 15.00
CA PHE A 135 -0.62 9.32 16.38
C PHE A 135 -1.25 10.68 16.60
N SER A 136 -1.94 10.82 17.74
CA SER A 136 -2.56 12.06 18.18
C SER A 136 -2.44 12.20 19.70
N LEU A 137 -2.43 13.42 20.20
CA LEU A 137 -2.79 13.66 21.60
C LEU A 137 -4.29 13.44 21.80
N THR A 138 -4.69 13.16 23.04
CA THR A 138 -6.08 12.84 23.40
C THR A 138 -7.05 13.98 23.04
N GLU A 139 -6.64 15.23 23.24
CA GLU A 139 -7.41 16.42 22.87
C GLU A 139 -7.54 16.65 21.36
N ASP A 140 -6.55 16.18 20.59
CA ASP A 140 -6.47 16.33 19.14
C ASP A 140 -7.17 15.18 18.39
N VAL A 141 -7.74 14.21 19.11
CA VAL A 141 -8.44 13.07 18.50
C VAL A 141 -9.58 13.53 17.56
N PRO A 142 -10.45 14.50 17.91
CA PRO A 142 -11.43 15.03 16.96
C PRO A 142 -10.77 15.63 15.71
N LEU A 143 -9.59 16.24 15.86
CA LEU A 143 -8.81 16.77 14.74
C LEU A 143 -8.25 15.68 13.82
N ALA A 144 -7.79 14.56 14.38
CA ALA A 144 -7.42 13.40 13.59
C ALA A 144 -8.61 12.87 12.78
N VAL A 145 -9.79 12.73 13.39
CA VAL A 145 -11.01 12.20 12.74
C VAL A 145 -11.43 13.05 11.55
N GLU A 146 -11.59 14.35 11.75
CA GLU A 146 -11.99 15.26 10.66
C GLU A 146 -10.92 15.37 9.56
N THR A 147 -9.62 15.35 9.91
CA THR A 147 -8.54 15.35 8.91
C THR A 147 -8.61 14.10 8.03
N ILE A 148 -8.85 12.92 8.62
CA ILE A 148 -9.05 11.67 7.89
C ILE A 148 -10.29 11.74 6.98
N LEU A 149 -11.42 12.23 7.49
CA LEU A 149 -12.64 12.38 6.70
C LEU A 149 -12.46 13.35 5.52
N HIS A 150 -11.76 14.45 5.75
CA HIS A 150 -11.44 15.43 4.71
C HIS A 150 -10.54 14.82 3.62
N LEU A 151 -9.48 14.08 4.00
CA LEU A 151 -8.65 13.35 3.03
C LEU A 151 -9.46 12.37 2.18
N ARG A 152 -10.37 11.61 2.80
CA ARG A 152 -11.24 10.66 2.10
C ARG A 152 -12.23 11.36 1.17
N ARG A 153 -12.65 12.58 1.49
CA ARG A 153 -13.49 13.41 0.60
C ARG A 153 -12.72 13.87 -0.62
N CYS A 154 -11.48 14.27 -0.43
CA CYS A 154 -10.65 14.86 -1.48
C CYS A 154 -9.98 13.84 -2.41
N TYR A 155 -9.61 12.68 -1.87
CA TYR A 155 -8.76 11.72 -2.56
C TYR A 155 -9.40 10.34 -2.56
N GLN A 156 -9.85 9.89 -3.74
CA GLN A 156 -10.55 8.62 -3.89
C GLN A 156 -9.66 7.42 -3.52
N ASN A 157 -8.40 7.42 -3.95
CA ASN A 157 -7.42 6.40 -3.55
C ASN A 157 -7.30 6.29 -2.02
N ILE A 158 -7.37 7.40 -1.29
CA ILE A 158 -7.40 7.36 0.18
C ILE A 158 -8.71 6.75 0.69
N ARG A 159 -9.86 7.19 0.18
CA ARG A 159 -11.19 6.65 0.54
C ARG A 159 -11.30 5.14 0.35
N TYR A 160 -10.85 4.66 -0.81
CA TYR A 160 -11.05 3.29 -1.26
C TYR A 160 -9.97 2.32 -0.77
N ASN A 161 -8.71 2.76 -0.73
CA ASN A 161 -7.57 1.86 -0.51
C ASN A 161 -6.92 2.01 0.85
N THR A 162 -7.22 3.09 1.61
CA THR A 162 -6.52 3.37 2.87
C THR A 162 -7.38 3.04 4.08
N SER A 163 -6.82 2.25 4.99
CA SER A 163 -7.35 2.03 6.34
C SER A 163 -6.55 2.84 7.36
N PHE A 164 -7.26 3.49 8.27
CA PHE A 164 -6.65 4.31 9.31
C PHE A 164 -6.80 3.64 10.67
N HIS A 165 -5.73 3.70 11.44
CA HIS A 165 -5.62 3.25 12.83
C HIS A 165 -5.25 4.47 13.67
N LEU A 166 -5.76 4.54 14.90
CA LEU A 166 -5.48 5.67 15.79
C LEU A 166 -4.75 5.17 17.04
N VAL A 167 -3.71 5.88 17.42
CA VAL A 167 -2.97 5.67 18.66
C VAL A 167 -2.86 7.00 19.39
N TYR A 168 -3.22 7.02 20.67
CA TYR A 168 -3.14 8.21 21.53
C TYR A 168 -2.84 7.79 22.97
N PRO A 169 -2.16 8.64 23.76
CA PRO A 169 -1.76 8.27 25.12
C PRO A 169 -2.96 8.14 26.06
N LEU A 170 -2.89 7.19 27.01
CA LEU A 170 -3.86 7.03 28.10
C LEU A 170 -3.79 8.25 29.05
N ASN A 171 -2.57 8.68 29.36
CA ASN A 171 -2.28 9.85 30.18
C ASN A 171 -1.47 10.85 29.34
N GLY A 172 -1.95 12.08 29.19
CA GLY A 172 -1.26 13.11 28.44
C GLY A 172 -1.61 14.50 28.95
N PRO A 173 -0.81 15.53 28.62
CA PRO A 173 -1.17 16.91 28.92
C PRO A 173 -2.52 17.21 28.26
N THR A 174 -3.49 17.64 29.07
CA THR A 174 -4.73 18.24 28.56
C THR A 174 -4.45 19.73 28.36
N ASN A 175 -4.15 20.14 27.14
CA ASN A 175 -4.35 21.52 26.75
C ASN A 175 -5.85 21.80 26.77
N ASN A 176 -6.26 22.73 27.63
CA ASN A 176 -7.64 23.23 27.73
C ASN A 176 -8.09 24.03 26.49
N ALA A 177 -7.33 23.98 25.39
CA ALA A 177 -7.60 24.69 24.17
C ALA A 177 -7.99 23.67 23.08
N LEU A 178 -9.20 23.12 23.18
CA LEU A 178 -9.87 22.64 21.99
C LEU A 178 -9.93 23.82 21.00
N PRO A 179 -9.41 23.72 19.76
CA PRO A 179 -9.88 24.59 18.71
C PRO A 179 -11.38 24.29 18.56
N SER A 180 -12.20 25.17 19.10
CA SER A 180 -13.66 25.05 19.22
C SER A 180 -14.39 25.08 17.86
N SER A 181 -13.64 25.09 16.77
CA SER A 181 -14.17 24.94 15.43
C SER A 181 -13.10 24.30 14.55
N PHE A 182 -13.46 23.20 13.90
CA PHE A 182 -12.84 22.93 12.61
C PHE A 182 -13.11 24.14 11.71
N PRO A 183 -12.08 24.76 11.10
CA PRO A 183 -12.35 25.65 9.98
C PRO A 183 -13.18 24.88 8.96
N ASN A 184 -14.16 25.52 8.34
CA ASN A 184 -15.04 24.88 7.37
C ASN A 184 -14.20 24.40 6.17
N VAL A 185 -13.75 23.14 6.20
CA VAL A 185 -12.77 22.60 5.25
C VAL A 185 -13.48 22.16 3.96
N ASN A 186 -13.98 23.14 3.22
CA ASN A 186 -14.67 22.89 1.95
C ASN A 186 -13.73 22.79 0.74
N SER A 187 -12.45 23.12 0.90
CA SER A 187 -11.44 22.98 -0.16
C SER A 187 -10.41 21.92 0.20
N CYS A 188 -10.08 21.08 -0.79
CA CYS A 188 -9.03 20.09 -0.71
C CYS A 188 -7.61 20.67 -0.64
N ASP A 189 -7.46 21.96 -0.96
CA ASP A 189 -6.19 22.68 -0.84
C ASP A 189 -5.90 23.09 0.62
N PHE A 190 -6.87 22.92 1.53
CA PHE A 190 -6.72 23.37 2.90
C PHE A 190 -5.61 22.62 3.63
N LEU A 191 -5.51 21.31 3.47
CA LEU A 191 -4.53 20.49 4.21
C LEU A 191 -3.10 20.87 3.85
N ALA A 192 -2.80 21.00 2.56
CA ALA A 192 -1.47 21.40 2.08
C ALA A 192 -1.06 22.77 2.63
N ASN A 193 -2.00 23.70 2.78
CA ASN A 193 -1.71 25.08 3.15
C ASN A 193 -1.84 25.41 4.64
N ASN A 194 -2.53 24.57 5.43
CA ASN A 194 -2.95 24.94 6.78
C ASN A 194 -2.67 23.88 7.85
N LEU A 195 -2.53 22.59 7.55
CA LEU A 195 -2.15 21.60 8.58
C LEU A 195 -0.80 21.95 9.20
N GLN A 196 0.18 22.33 8.38
CA GLN A 196 1.50 22.75 8.85
C GLN A 196 1.47 24.04 9.69
N LYS A 197 0.38 24.82 9.61
CA LYS A 197 0.17 26.06 10.37
C LYS A 197 -0.64 25.84 11.65
N LEU A 198 -1.32 24.71 11.79
CA LEU A 198 -1.98 24.35 13.03
C LEU A 198 -0.90 23.97 14.04
N ASN A 199 -0.97 24.54 15.25
CA ASN A 199 -0.06 24.24 16.36
C ASN A 199 -0.32 22.84 16.97
N VAL A 200 -0.59 21.85 16.13
CA VAL A 200 -0.56 20.44 16.52
C VAL A 200 0.93 20.11 16.62
N GLY A 201 1.43 19.75 17.79
CA GLY A 201 2.87 19.60 17.98
C GLY A 201 3.51 18.68 16.91
N LYS A 202 4.69 19.10 16.41
CA LYS A 202 5.53 18.22 15.59
C LYS A 202 5.90 16.97 16.39
N ASN A 203 6.32 15.89 15.71
CA ASN A 203 6.56 14.55 16.29
C ASN A 203 7.28 14.53 17.66
N TYR A 204 8.10 15.53 18.03
CA TYR A 204 8.83 15.59 19.32
C TYR A 204 8.44 16.75 20.25
N ALA A 205 7.41 17.54 19.89
CA ALA A 205 6.98 18.73 20.59
C ALA A 205 5.69 18.53 21.42
N LEU A 206 5.20 17.30 21.53
CA LEU A 206 3.88 16.97 22.11
C LEU A 206 3.90 16.72 23.63
N GLY A 207 5.06 16.89 24.29
CA GLY A 207 5.22 16.58 25.73
C GLY A 207 5.13 15.08 26.07
N VAL A 208 4.92 14.23 25.07
CA VAL A 208 4.89 12.76 25.14
C VAL A 208 5.81 12.22 24.04
N ALA A 209 6.57 11.16 24.33
CA ALA A 209 7.48 10.55 23.36
C ALA A 209 6.69 9.93 22.19
N TYR A 210 7.15 10.19 20.96
CA TYR A 210 6.52 9.63 19.76
C TYR A 210 6.77 8.12 19.65
N PRO A 211 5.72 7.27 19.70
CA PRO A 211 5.90 5.83 19.81
C PRO A 211 6.07 5.16 18.43
N ASN A 212 7.09 5.56 17.68
CA ASN A 212 7.31 5.14 16.27
C ASN A 212 7.23 3.62 16.06
N ASN A 213 7.85 2.83 16.93
CA ASN A 213 7.84 1.36 16.84
C ASN A 213 6.47 0.75 17.13
N LEU A 214 5.70 1.34 18.05
CA LEU A 214 4.31 0.94 18.29
C LEU A 214 3.47 1.19 17.04
N LEU A 215 3.59 2.39 16.46
CA LEU A 215 2.83 2.79 15.27
C LEU A 215 3.15 1.90 14.06
N ARG A 216 4.44 1.60 13.82
CA ARG A 216 4.88 0.64 12.79
C ARG A 216 4.25 -0.73 13.00
N ASN A 217 4.19 -1.21 14.24
CA ASN A 217 3.55 -2.49 14.57
C ASN A 217 2.03 -2.45 14.38
N VAL A 218 1.35 -1.37 14.75
CA VAL A 218 -0.10 -1.20 14.56
C VAL A 218 -0.46 -1.23 13.08
N ALA A 219 0.25 -0.46 12.24
CA ALA A 219 0.04 -0.45 10.80
C ALA A 219 0.34 -1.84 10.18
N ARG A 220 1.52 -2.41 10.48
CA ARG A 220 1.93 -3.70 9.94
C ARG A 220 0.98 -4.85 10.32
N ARG A 221 0.57 -4.94 11.59
CA ARG A 221 -0.31 -6.02 12.07
C ARG A 221 -1.75 -5.88 11.59
N SER A 222 -2.13 -4.69 11.14
CA SER A 222 -3.45 -4.43 10.56
C SER A 222 -3.47 -4.59 9.04
N ALA A 223 -2.34 -4.92 8.41
CA ALA A 223 -2.33 -5.32 7.02
C ALA A 223 -3.02 -6.68 6.87
N LEU A 224 -3.91 -6.80 5.89
CA LEU A 224 -4.67 -8.01 5.59
C LEU A 224 -4.05 -8.84 4.44
N THR A 225 -2.92 -8.39 3.94
CA THR A 225 -2.20 -8.93 2.78
C THR A 225 -1.02 -9.78 3.24
N GLU A 226 -0.56 -10.70 2.40
CA GLU A 226 0.56 -11.60 2.71
C GLU A 226 1.89 -10.86 2.78
N PHE A 227 2.12 -9.89 1.88
CA PHE A 227 3.28 -9.02 1.95
C PHE A 227 2.93 -7.65 2.51
N VAL A 228 3.88 -7.04 3.22
CA VAL A 228 3.77 -5.68 3.76
C VAL A 228 5.03 -4.89 3.39
N PHE A 229 4.85 -3.72 2.79
CA PHE A 229 5.90 -2.79 2.46
C PHE A 229 5.87 -1.62 3.45
N ILE A 230 6.85 -1.57 4.36
CA ILE A 230 6.89 -0.58 5.43
C ILE A 230 7.77 0.58 4.98
N ILE A 231 7.20 1.79 4.89
CA ILE A 231 7.95 3.02 4.58
C ILE A 231 7.44 4.20 5.41
N ASP A 232 8.28 5.22 5.57
CA ASP A 232 7.90 6.45 6.25
C ASP A 232 6.93 7.29 5.39
N ILE A 233 6.08 8.10 6.01
CA ILE A 233 4.95 8.80 5.35
C ILE A 233 5.40 9.85 4.33
N ASP A 234 6.63 10.33 4.45
CA ASP A 234 7.30 11.31 3.58
C ASP A 234 8.13 10.66 2.46
N MET A 235 8.15 9.33 2.38
CA MET A 235 8.76 8.62 1.26
C MET A 235 7.76 8.42 0.12
N VAL A 236 8.24 8.47 -1.12
CA VAL A 236 7.42 8.21 -2.32
C VAL A 236 7.98 6.97 -3.02
N PRO A 237 7.18 5.88 -3.20
CA PRO A 237 7.63 4.71 -3.93
C PRO A 237 7.82 5.02 -5.42
N SER A 238 8.66 4.24 -6.09
CA SER A 238 8.76 4.30 -7.56
C SER A 238 7.40 4.04 -8.20
N GLU A 239 7.18 4.66 -9.36
CA GLU A 239 5.95 4.49 -10.10
C GLU A 239 5.71 3.01 -10.44
N ASN A 240 4.48 2.55 -10.26
CA ASN A 240 4.05 1.17 -10.53
C ASN A 240 4.69 0.06 -9.64
N LEU A 241 5.45 0.42 -8.59
CA LEU A 241 6.14 -0.55 -7.73
C LEU A 241 5.22 -1.63 -7.14
N HIS A 242 3.98 -1.27 -6.76
CA HIS A 242 2.98 -2.22 -6.26
C HIS A 242 2.67 -3.32 -7.27
N ASN A 243 2.29 -2.94 -8.50
CA ASN A 243 1.97 -3.90 -9.56
C ASN A 243 3.20 -4.72 -9.99
N ASP A 244 4.37 -4.08 -10.09
CA ASP A 244 5.61 -4.75 -10.47
C ASP A 244 6.00 -5.80 -9.43
N PHE A 245 5.80 -5.51 -8.14
CA PHE A 245 6.00 -6.49 -7.07
C PHE A 245 5.00 -7.64 -7.16
N LEU A 246 3.71 -7.38 -7.39
CA LEU A 246 2.72 -8.45 -7.54
C LEU A 246 3.04 -9.37 -8.73
N GLN A 247 3.54 -8.80 -9.83
CA GLN A 247 4.03 -9.57 -10.96
C GLN A 247 5.23 -10.44 -10.58
N PHE A 248 6.24 -9.84 -9.93
CA PHE A 248 7.41 -10.56 -9.43
C PHE A 248 7.02 -11.70 -8.48
N ALA A 249 6.16 -11.41 -7.51
CA ALA A 249 5.69 -12.37 -6.52
C ALA A 249 4.94 -13.53 -7.16
N LYS A 250 4.11 -13.26 -8.17
CA LYS A 250 3.42 -14.29 -8.93
C LYS A 250 4.37 -15.15 -9.77
N GLU A 251 5.35 -14.54 -10.43
CA GLU A 251 6.34 -15.24 -11.26
C GLU A 251 7.24 -16.14 -10.42
N LYS A 252 7.67 -15.67 -9.24
CA LYS A 252 8.46 -16.43 -8.26
C LYS A 252 7.61 -17.35 -7.37
N LYS A 253 6.28 -17.39 -7.58
CA LYS A 253 5.31 -18.19 -6.81
C LYS A 253 5.34 -17.93 -5.30
N LEU A 254 5.57 -16.69 -4.90
CA LEU A 254 5.74 -16.31 -3.49
C LEU A 254 4.48 -16.53 -2.66
N PHE A 255 3.29 -16.31 -3.23
CA PHE A 255 1.99 -16.58 -2.57
C PHE A 255 1.61 -18.07 -2.44
N SER A 256 2.56 -18.98 -2.63
CA SER A 256 2.32 -20.41 -2.50
C SER A 256 2.40 -20.83 -1.04
N GLU A 257 1.47 -21.70 -0.60
CA GLU A 257 1.48 -22.24 0.77
C GLU A 257 2.80 -22.97 1.12
N THR A 258 3.59 -23.41 0.13
CA THR A 258 4.93 -23.98 0.38
C THR A 258 5.95 -22.98 0.91
N ASN A 259 5.73 -21.69 0.68
CA ASN A 259 6.65 -20.60 1.05
C ASN A 259 6.20 -19.88 2.33
N LYS A 260 5.17 -20.38 3.02
CA LYS A 260 4.58 -19.72 4.18
C LYS A 260 5.55 -19.54 5.35
N ASP A 261 6.53 -20.44 5.48
CA ASP A 261 7.55 -20.40 6.54
C ASP A 261 8.85 -19.71 6.08
N ASP A 262 8.89 -19.22 4.83
CA ASP A 262 10.00 -18.42 4.33
C ASP A 262 10.08 -17.09 5.09
N LYS A 263 11.29 -16.73 5.52
CA LYS A 263 11.58 -15.50 6.28
C LYS A 263 12.34 -14.47 5.45
N THR A 264 12.29 -14.61 4.13
CA THR A 264 12.92 -13.68 3.19
C THR A 264 12.25 -12.31 3.23
N VAL A 265 13.07 -11.26 3.29
CA VAL A 265 12.65 -9.86 3.19
C VAL A 265 13.24 -9.27 1.92
N TYR A 266 12.42 -8.56 1.15
CA TYR A 266 12.86 -7.83 -0.03
C TYR A 266 13.18 -6.38 0.35
N VAL A 267 14.39 -5.93 0.03
CA VAL A 267 14.86 -4.58 0.33
C VAL A 267 14.76 -3.72 -0.91
N VAL A 268 14.14 -2.54 -0.76
CA VAL A 268 14.05 -1.52 -1.81
C VAL A 268 15.03 -0.39 -1.47
N PRO A 269 16.01 -0.07 -2.33
CA PRO A 269 16.93 1.04 -2.08
C PRO A 269 16.20 2.38 -1.98
N ALA A 270 16.60 3.21 -1.00
CA ALA A 270 16.00 4.50 -0.73
C ALA A 270 17.00 5.64 -1.00
N PHE A 271 16.50 6.75 -1.53
CA PHE A 271 17.30 7.93 -1.86
C PHE A 271 16.63 9.17 -1.29
N GLU A 272 17.43 10.11 -0.84
CA GLU A 272 17.00 11.46 -0.49
C GLU A 272 17.29 12.41 -1.65
N VAL A 273 16.33 13.27 -1.95
CA VAL A 273 16.36 14.21 -3.07
C VAL A 273 16.32 15.63 -2.49
N LYS A 274 16.99 16.58 -3.14
CA LYS A 274 16.93 18.00 -2.75
C LYS A 274 15.48 18.50 -2.71
N GLU A 275 15.18 19.36 -1.75
CA GLU A 275 13.82 19.86 -1.48
C GLU A 275 13.15 20.51 -2.71
N ASP A 276 13.90 21.28 -3.50
CA ASP A 276 13.38 21.97 -4.70
C ASP A 276 13.43 21.10 -5.97
N ALA A 277 13.98 19.89 -5.90
CA ALA A 277 14.09 19.00 -7.05
C ALA A 277 12.82 18.14 -7.22
N THR A 278 12.49 17.82 -8.47
CA THR A 278 11.34 16.98 -8.77
C THR A 278 11.58 15.55 -8.30
N ILE A 279 10.63 14.96 -7.56
CA ILE A 279 10.76 13.58 -7.09
C ILE A 279 10.85 12.61 -8.28
N PRO A 280 11.93 11.80 -8.39
CA PRO A 280 12.12 10.91 -9.51
C PRO A 280 11.15 9.73 -9.43
N ARG A 281 10.46 9.46 -10.54
CA ARG A 281 9.47 8.37 -10.64
C ARG A 281 10.05 7.02 -11.04
N THR A 282 11.19 7.06 -11.74
CA THR A 282 11.84 5.88 -12.32
C THR A 282 13.31 5.80 -11.91
N LYS A 283 13.89 4.59 -11.98
CA LYS A 283 15.33 4.39 -11.76
C LYS A 283 16.17 5.28 -12.68
N SER A 284 15.81 5.38 -13.96
CA SER A 284 16.54 6.21 -14.93
C SER A 284 16.57 7.69 -14.53
N SER A 285 15.43 8.26 -14.13
CA SER A 285 15.37 9.65 -13.66
C SER A 285 16.11 9.86 -12.33
N LEU A 286 16.09 8.86 -11.44
CA LEU A 286 16.81 8.92 -10.19
C LEU A 286 18.33 8.91 -10.42
N LEU A 287 18.84 8.05 -11.31
CA LEU A 287 20.28 8.02 -11.64
C LEU A 287 20.76 9.33 -12.26
N GLN A 288 19.95 9.97 -13.11
CA GLN A 288 20.24 11.30 -13.64
C GLN A 288 20.38 12.34 -12.52
N GLN A 289 19.51 12.29 -11.50
CA GLN A 289 19.62 13.18 -10.35
C GLN A 289 20.82 12.86 -9.45
N VAL A 290 21.20 11.59 -9.32
CA VAL A 290 22.43 11.21 -8.60
C VAL A 290 23.65 11.77 -9.32
N GLU A 291 23.73 11.64 -10.65
CA GLU A 291 24.80 12.22 -11.47
C GLU A 291 24.86 13.75 -11.36
N ALA A 292 23.69 14.41 -11.27
CA ALA A 292 23.57 15.85 -11.07
C ALA A 292 23.82 16.31 -9.61
N MET A 293 24.11 15.39 -8.68
CA MET A 293 24.23 15.66 -7.24
C MET A 293 22.97 16.30 -6.64
N GLU A 294 21.80 15.91 -7.14
CA GLU A 294 20.47 16.31 -6.65
C GLU A 294 19.80 15.21 -5.84
N ALA A 295 20.27 13.97 -5.95
CA ALA A 295 19.85 12.84 -5.14
C ALA A 295 21.07 12.08 -4.59
N ARG A 296 20.91 11.45 -3.43
CA ARG A 296 21.94 10.57 -2.84
C ARG A 296 21.31 9.44 -2.02
N PRO A 297 22.04 8.34 -1.75
CA PRO A 297 21.56 7.28 -0.89
C PRO A 297 21.09 7.79 0.48
N PHE A 298 19.91 7.34 0.90
CA PHE A 298 19.26 7.79 2.13
C PHE A 298 20.12 7.53 3.37
N TYR A 299 20.31 8.54 4.22
CA TYR A 299 21.04 8.43 5.50
C TYR A 299 22.48 7.90 5.41
N PHE A 300 23.07 7.87 4.20
CA PHE A 300 24.35 7.21 4.00
C PHE A 300 25.51 7.87 4.74
N GLU A 301 25.50 9.20 4.83
CA GLU A 301 26.49 9.96 5.61
C GLU A 301 26.30 9.82 7.12
N LEU A 302 25.06 9.61 7.59
CA LEU A 302 24.74 9.48 9.01
C LEU A 302 25.06 8.08 9.55
N CYS A 303 24.71 7.03 8.80
CA CYS A 303 25.01 5.66 9.18
C CYS A 303 25.30 4.76 7.96
N TRP A 304 26.51 4.89 7.41
CA TRP A 304 26.96 4.02 6.31
C TRP A 304 26.89 2.52 6.66
N LYS A 305 27.14 2.15 7.92
CA LYS A 305 27.06 0.75 8.40
C LYS A 305 25.64 0.19 8.29
N CYS A 306 24.65 0.98 8.71
CA CYS A 306 23.23 0.62 8.63
C CYS A 306 22.79 0.39 7.16
N GLN A 307 23.40 1.11 6.23
CA GLN A 307 23.05 1.10 4.81
C GLN A 307 23.93 0.18 3.95
N ARG A 308 25.01 -0.38 4.51
CA ARG A 308 26.03 -1.15 3.76
C ARG A 308 25.44 -2.34 3.01
N HIS A 309 24.47 -3.02 3.60
CA HIS A 309 23.89 -4.25 3.04
C HIS A 309 22.98 -4.00 1.82
N THR A 310 22.59 -2.75 1.55
CA THR A 310 21.81 -2.38 0.36
C THR A 310 22.66 -2.36 -0.91
N ASP A 311 23.99 -2.26 -0.79
CA ASP A 311 24.96 -2.14 -1.90
C ASP A 311 24.49 -1.17 -3.01
N TYR A 312 24.40 0.11 -2.63
CA TYR A 312 23.95 1.18 -3.53
C TYR A 312 24.81 1.28 -4.80
N GLU A 313 26.11 0.96 -4.73
CA GLU A 313 26.99 0.99 -5.89
C GLU A 313 26.69 -0.13 -6.90
N ALA A 314 26.42 -1.35 -6.42
CA ALA A 314 25.96 -2.43 -7.29
C ALA A 314 24.58 -2.11 -7.89
N TRP A 315 23.65 -1.62 -7.07
CA TRP A 315 22.30 -1.28 -7.54
C TRP A 315 22.31 -0.17 -8.59
N GLN A 316 23.14 0.88 -8.43
CA GLN A 316 23.23 1.97 -9.40
C GLN A 316 23.83 1.52 -10.73
N ARG A 317 24.80 0.59 -10.72
CA ARG A 317 25.42 0.05 -11.94
C ARG A 317 24.51 -0.91 -12.71
N GLU A 318 23.56 -1.57 -12.04
CA GLU A 318 22.65 -2.49 -12.69
C GLU A 318 21.71 -1.75 -13.68
N PRO A 319 21.66 -2.11 -14.96
CA PRO A 319 20.80 -1.44 -15.94
C PRO A 319 19.30 -1.51 -15.56
N PRO A 320 18.49 -0.48 -15.86
CA PRO A 320 17.05 -0.54 -15.67
C PRO A 320 16.40 -1.67 -16.49
N THR A 321 15.60 -2.50 -15.83
CA THR A 321 14.85 -3.60 -16.45
C THR A 321 13.35 -3.31 -16.43
N ARG A 322 12.58 -4.03 -17.27
CA ARG A 322 11.10 -3.94 -17.28
C ARG A 322 10.42 -4.69 -16.14
N LYS A 323 11.14 -5.55 -15.43
CA LYS A 323 10.61 -6.41 -14.37
C LYS A 323 11.54 -6.34 -13.18
N LEU A 324 10.96 -6.37 -11.98
CA LEU A 324 11.73 -6.54 -10.75
C LEU A 324 12.42 -7.91 -10.75
N ASP A 325 13.64 -7.93 -10.24
CA ASP A 325 14.36 -9.16 -9.89
C ASP A 325 15.27 -8.88 -8.69
N VAL A 326 15.76 -9.96 -8.09
CA VAL A 326 16.71 -9.89 -6.97
C VAL A 326 18.11 -9.72 -7.52
N LEU A 327 18.80 -8.65 -7.13
CA LEU A 327 20.18 -8.39 -7.55
C LEU A 327 21.18 -9.31 -6.82
N PHE A 328 20.99 -9.44 -5.52
CA PHE A 328 21.79 -10.30 -4.65
C PHE A 328 21.02 -10.64 -3.37
N GLU A 329 21.49 -11.65 -2.65
CA GLU A 329 20.93 -12.08 -1.37
C GLU A 329 21.94 -11.87 -0.25
N VAL A 330 21.44 -11.47 0.92
CA VAL A 330 22.24 -11.35 2.15
C VAL A 330 21.59 -12.21 3.21
N LEU A 331 22.36 -13.14 3.78
CA LEU A 331 21.90 -13.89 4.94
C LEU A 331 21.86 -12.97 6.16
N TRP A 332 20.69 -12.87 6.78
CA TRP A 332 20.52 -12.11 8.01
C TRP A 332 21.44 -12.64 9.11
N ARG A 333 22.10 -11.71 9.83
CA ARG A 333 22.95 -12.00 10.99
C ARG A 333 22.64 -10.99 12.09
N ASP A 334 22.60 -11.47 13.33
CA ASP A 334 22.46 -10.64 14.52
C ASP A 334 23.83 -10.07 14.96
N PRO A 335 23.93 -8.80 15.38
CA PRO A 335 22.96 -7.73 15.13
C PRO A 335 23.02 -7.27 13.67
N TRP A 336 21.88 -6.84 13.14
CA TRP A 336 21.82 -6.27 11.79
C TRP A 336 22.31 -4.80 11.74
N GLU A 337 22.39 -4.14 12.89
CA GLU A 337 22.88 -2.76 13.07
C GLU A 337 24.38 -2.68 13.38
#